data_AF-A0A9C8XIN1-F1
#
_entry.id   AF-A0A9C8XIN1-F1
#
_cell.length_a   1.000
_cell.length_b   1.000
_cell.length_c   1.000
_cell.angle_alpha   90.00
_cell.angle_beta   90.00
_cell.angle_gamma   90.00
#
_symmetry.space_group_name_H-M   'P 1'
#
loop_
_entity.id
_entity.type
_entity.pdbx_description
1 polymer ?
#
loop_
_entity_poly.entity_id
_entity_poly.type
_entity_poly.pdbx_seq_one_letter_code
_entity_poly.pdbx_strand_id
1 'polypeptide(L)'
;MTTLPLDKAVSRRRLLRANIMLGLLVFAIAIYLNITGEYANLAERTATEALYNKIAIGGLLYAAASWIFCVMSKPLWFPGQQNNG
;
A
#
# COMPACT_ATOMS: atom_id res chain seq x y z
N MET A 1 -25.86 11.26 9.84
CA MET A 1 -24.51 11.62 9.36
C MET A 1 -23.57 11.56 10.56
N THR A 2 -22.89 10.44 10.78
CA THR A 2 -22.07 10.20 11.98
C THR A 2 -20.66 10.74 11.76
N THR A 3 -20.38 11.93 12.26
CA THR A 3 -19.04 12.53 12.27
C THR A 3 -18.13 11.73 13.19
N LEU A 4 -17.12 11.05 12.64
CA LEU A 4 -16.07 10.40 13.42
C LEU A 4 -15.29 11.48 14.20
N PRO A 5 -14.95 11.25 15.49
CA PRO A 5 -14.15 12.20 16.26
C PRO A 5 -12.79 12.41 15.59
N LEU A 6 -12.29 13.65 15.61
CA LEU A 6 -11.10 14.12 14.89
C LEU A 6 -9.87 13.20 15.09
N ASP A 7 -9.70 12.66 16.30
CA ASP A 7 -8.63 11.70 16.64
C ASP A 7 -8.67 10.41 15.80
N LYS A 8 -9.87 9.88 15.53
CA LYS A 8 -10.03 8.65 14.75
C LYS A 8 -9.72 8.87 13.26
N ALA A 9 -9.93 10.09 12.75
CA ALA A 9 -9.58 10.45 11.38
C ALA A 9 -8.05 10.53 11.19
N VAL A 10 -7.31 11.10 12.17
CA VAL A 10 -5.84 11.16 12.14
C VAL A 10 -5.23 9.76 12.26
N SER A 11 -5.74 8.92 13.16
CA SER A 11 -5.26 7.54 13.35
C SER A 11 -5.45 6.69 12.08
N ARG A 12 -6.63 6.77 11.43
CA ARG A 12 -6.88 6.10 10.13
C ARG A 12 -5.90 6.53 9.05
N ARG A 13 -5.58 7.82 8.96
CA ARG A 13 -4.63 8.34 7.97
C ARG A 13 -3.21 7.80 8.19
N ARG A 14 -2.79 7.63 9.46
CA ARG A 14 -1.49 7.03 9.80
C ARG A 14 -1.44 5.55 9.46
N LEU A 15 -2.47 4.78 9.84
CA LEU A 15 -2.58 3.35 9.52
C LEU A 15 -2.57 3.09 8.01
N LEU A 16 -3.30 3.91 7.26
CA LEU A 16 -3.35 3.80 5.81
C LEU A 16 -2.02 4.12 5.12
N ARG A 17 -1.29 5.14 5.60
CA ARG A 17 0.08 5.42 5.15
C ARG A 17 1.03 4.26 5.48
N ALA A 18 0.89 3.65 6.65
CA ALA A 18 1.69 2.48 7.03
C ALA A 18 1.42 1.29 6.09
N ASN A 19 0.17 1.04 5.69
CA ASN A 19 -0.16 -0.02 4.72
C ASN A 19 0.46 0.23 3.33
N ILE A 20 0.44 1.47 2.84
CA ILE A 20 1.11 1.81 1.58
C ILE A 20 2.62 1.54 1.69
N MET A 21 3.25 1.98 2.79
CA MET A 21 4.67 1.73 3.05
C MET A 21 4.98 0.23 3.16
N LEU A 22 4.09 -0.55 3.74
CA LEU A 22 4.25 -2.01 3.86
C LEU A 22 4.21 -2.69 2.48
N GLY A 23 3.29 -2.30 1.60
CA GLY A 23 3.26 -2.79 0.21
C GLY A 23 4.52 -2.43 -0.57
N LEU A 24 5.02 -1.19 -0.41
CA LEU A 24 6.28 -0.75 -1.02
C LEU A 24 7.50 -1.48 -0.45
N LEU A 25 7.51 -1.78 0.85
CA LEU A 25 8.59 -2.52 1.51
C LEU A 25 8.64 -3.97 1.02
N VAL A 26 7.49 -4.63 0.89
CA VAL A 26 7.40 -5.98 0.29
C VAL A 26 7.92 -5.98 -1.14
N PHE A 27 7.56 -4.95 -1.94
CA PHE A 27 8.08 -4.78 -3.29
C PHE A 27 9.61 -4.59 -3.32
N ALA A 28 10.15 -3.71 -2.47
CA ALA A 28 11.58 -3.46 -2.39
C ALA A 28 12.37 -4.72 -1.98
N ILE A 29 11.88 -5.49 -1.01
CA ILE A 29 12.49 -6.76 -0.59
C ILE A 29 12.46 -7.79 -1.71
N ALA A 30 11.32 -7.92 -2.42
CA ALA A 30 11.20 -8.86 -3.53
C ALA A 30 12.19 -8.54 -4.66
N ILE A 31 12.37 -7.25 -4.99
CA ILE A 31 13.38 -6.81 -5.97
C ILE A 31 14.80 -7.07 -5.46
N TYR A 32 15.07 -6.75 -4.19
CA TYR A 32 16.39 -6.98 -3.61
C TYR A 32 16.78 -8.46 -3.71
N LEU A 33 15.90 -9.37 -3.29
CA LEU A 33 16.13 -10.81 -3.38
C LEU A 33 16.28 -11.30 -4.83
N ASN A 34 15.57 -10.69 -5.77
CA ASN A 34 15.69 -11.00 -7.18
C ASN A 34 17.09 -10.64 -7.72
N ILE A 35 17.62 -9.47 -7.32
CA ILE A 35 18.94 -8.97 -7.76
C ILE A 35 20.10 -9.72 -7.08
N THR A 36 20.00 -9.97 -5.77
CA THR A 36 21.10 -10.58 -4.99
C THR A 36 21.03 -12.10 -4.90
N GLY A 37 20.00 -12.73 -5.48
CA GLY A 37 19.86 -14.18 -5.48
C GLY A 37 20.96 -14.85 -6.30
N GLU A 38 21.75 -15.72 -5.67
CA GLU A 38 22.60 -16.65 -6.39
C GLU A 38 21.80 -17.91 -6.73
N TYR A 39 21.90 -18.36 -7.98
CA TYR A 39 21.16 -19.51 -8.49
C TYR A 39 22.14 -20.55 -9.03
N ALA A 40 21.92 -21.83 -8.74
CA ALA A 40 22.83 -22.90 -9.19
C ALA A 40 22.69 -23.18 -10.70
N ASN A 41 21.52 -22.88 -11.28
CA ASN A 41 21.24 -23.10 -12.70
C ASN A 41 20.18 -22.12 -13.25
N LEU A 42 20.07 -22.06 -14.59
CA LEU A 42 19.13 -21.19 -15.31
C LEU A 42 17.65 -21.52 -15.01
N ALA A 43 17.32 -22.79 -14.74
CA ALA A 43 15.95 -23.20 -14.48
C ALA A 43 15.47 -22.72 -13.10
N GLU A 44 16.32 -22.83 -12.08
CA GLU A 44 16.07 -22.30 -10.74
C GLU A 44 15.90 -20.79 -10.75
N ARG A 45 16.73 -20.10 -11.52
CA ARG A 45 16.64 -18.65 -11.69
C ARG A 45 15.28 -18.24 -12.24
N THR A 46 14.83 -18.83 -13.34
CA THR A 46 13.54 -18.47 -13.97
C THR A 46 12.34 -18.80 -13.08
N ALA A 47 12.36 -19.94 -12.37
CA ALA A 47 11.30 -20.28 -11.41
C ALA A 47 11.24 -19.29 -10.23
N THR A 48 12.41 -18.89 -9.71
CA THR A 48 12.51 -17.99 -8.57
C THR A 48 12.20 -16.54 -8.94
N GLU A 49 12.70 -16.06 -10.08
CA GLU A 49 12.35 -14.74 -10.63
C GLU A 49 10.85 -14.64 -10.90
N ALA A 50 10.20 -15.69 -11.41
CA ALA A 50 8.75 -15.71 -11.61
C ALA A 50 7.98 -15.60 -10.29
N LEU A 51 8.47 -16.24 -9.22
CA LEU A 51 7.89 -16.12 -7.88
C LEU A 51 8.08 -14.71 -7.32
N TYR A 52 9.30 -14.17 -7.36
CA TYR A 52 9.58 -12.83 -6.86
C TYR A 52 8.85 -11.75 -7.66
N ASN A 53 8.70 -11.90 -8.98
CA ASN A 53 7.90 -10.98 -9.77
C ASN A 53 6.43 -11.00 -9.37
N LYS A 54 5.86 -12.18 -9.07
CA LYS A 54 4.47 -12.27 -8.55
C LYS A 54 4.34 -11.56 -7.20
N ILE A 55 5.31 -11.75 -6.30
CA ILE A 55 5.33 -11.10 -4.98
C ILE A 55 5.49 -9.58 -5.13
N ALA A 56 6.37 -9.13 -6.03
CA ALA A 56 6.60 -7.72 -6.33
C ALA A 56 5.33 -7.06 -6.89
N ILE A 57 4.70 -7.67 -7.90
CA ILE A 57 3.41 -7.21 -8.45
C ILE A 57 2.34 -7.21 -7.37
N GLY A 58 2.27 -8.24 -6.52
CA GLY A 58 1.34 -8.30 -5.39
C GLY A 58 1.53 -7.14 -4.40
N GLY A 59 2.76 -6.82 -4.03
CA GLY A 59 3.10 -5.68 -3.17
C GLY A 59 2.70 -4.33 -3.78
N LEU A 60 2.95 -4.16 -5.08
CA LEU A 60 2.53 -2.97 -5.85
C LEU A 60 1.01 -2.83 -5.91
N LEU A 61 0.29 -3.92 -6.20
CA LEU A 61 -1.18 -3.92 -6.23
C LEU A 61 -1.76 -3.63 -4.85
N TYR A 62 -1.16 -4.17 -3.79
CA TYR A 62 -1.57 -3.88 -2.41
C TYR A 62 -1.38 -2.40 -2.05
N ALA A 63 -0.23 -1.81 -2.43
CA ALA A 63 0.03 -0.39 -2.24
C ALA A 63 -0.96 0.47 -3.04
N ALA A 64 -1.24 0.11 -4.30
CA ALA A 64 -2.19 0.80 -5.17
C ALA A 64 -3.62 0.72 -4.64
N ALA A 65 -4.08 -0.45 -4.19
CA ALA A 65 -5.40 -0.64 -3.59
C ALA A 65 -5.53 0.16 -2.28
N SER A 66 -4.49 0.15 -1.43
CA SER A 66 -4.45 0.96 -0.21
C SER A 66 -4.49 2.45 -0.52
N TRP A 67 -3.83 2.90 -1.59
CA TRP A 67 -3.86 4.28 -2.04
C TRP A 67 -5.23 4.69 -2.61
N ILE A 68 -5.84 3.87 -3.46
CA ILE A 68 -7.21 4.11 -3.98
C ILE A 68 -8.19 4.19 -2.82
N PHE A 69 -8.09 3.26 -1.86
CA PHE A 69 -8.90 3.31 -0.64
C PHE A 69 -8.65 4.60 0.15
N CYS A 70 -7.43 5.11 0.25
CA CYS A 70 -7.16 6.43 0.87
C CYS A 70 -7.86 7.58 0.13
N VAL A 71 -7.81 7.58 -1.20
CA VAL A 71 -8.39 8.64 -2.03
C VAL A 71 -9.91 8.62 -1.93
N MET A 72 -10.52 7.44 -2.04
CA MET A 72 -11.98 7.26 -1.94
C MET A 72 -12.51 7.42 -0.50
N SER A 73 -11.69 7.13 0.52
CA SER A 73 -12.03 7.36 1.94
C SER A 73 -12.00 8.82 2.35
N LYS A 74 -11.64 9.75 1.46
CA LYS A 74 -12.00 11.15 1.62
C LYS A 74 -13.46 11.29 1.16
N PRO A 75 -14.45 11.27 2.08
CA PRO A 75 -15.78 11.67 1.67
C PRO A 75 -15.67 13.11 1.17
N LEU A 76 -16.41 13.42 0.12
CA LEU A 76 -16.63 14.74 -0.43
C LEU A 76 -16.29 15.87 0.55
N TRP A 77 -15.42 16.74 0.07
CA TRP A 77 -15.03 18.05 0.59
C TRP A 77 -16.26 18.96 0.81
N PHE A 78 -17.24 18.55 1.61
CA PHE A 78 -18.25 19.43 2.14
C PHE A 78 -17.70 19.95 3.46
N PRO A 79 -17.12 21.17 3.49
CA PRO A 79 -17.08 21.90 4.74
C PRO A 79 -18.54 21.97 5.19
N GLY A 80 -18.88 21.25 6.27
CA GLY A 80 -20.13 21.54 6.97
C GLY A 80 -20.07 23.02 7.28
N GLN A 81 -20.97 23.81 6.68
CA GLN A 81 -21.09 25.21 7.03
C GLN A 81 -21.36 25.27 8.54
N GLN A 82 -20.36 25.73 9.29
CA GLN A 82 -20.59 26.27 10.61
C GLN A 82 -21.36 27.58 10.41
N ASN A 83 -22.68 27.49 10.34
CA ASN A 83 -23.54 28.64 10.57
C ASN A 83 -23.41 28.99 12.06
N ASN A 84 -22.53 29.94 12.35
CA ASN A 84 -22.68 30.80 13.50
C ASN A 84 -23.62 31.93 13.07
N GLY A 85 -24.90 31.79 13.43
CA GLY A 85 -25.96 32.76 13.21
C GLY A 85 -27.18 32.38 14.02
#